data_AF-A0A914PL86-F1
#
_entry.id   AF-A0A914PL86-F1
#
_cell.length_a   1.000
_cell.length_b   1.000
_cell.length_c   1.000
_cell.angle_alpha   90.00
_cell.angle_beta   90.00
_cell.angle_gamma   90.00
#
_symmetry.space_group_name_H-M   'P 1'
#
loop_
_entity.id
_entity.type
_entity.pdbx_description
1 polymer ?
#
loop_
_entity_poly.entity_id
_entity_poly.type
_entity_poly.pdbx_seq_one_letter_code
_entity_poly.pdbx_strand_id
1 'polypeptide(L)'
;MISENTVKELSIIPHFSKICEIVLHEIRETFDIETCFAFIKKNKYTRFAIDFHYDISEAYKIRVETVIDEIVQTENHDYKVPYIYFSELDHKKEKKLRTLYDKN
;
A
#
# COMPACT_ATOMS: atom_id res chain seq x y z
N MET A 1 -7.70 18.84 -24.52
CA MET A 1 -7.30 19.46 -23.25
C MET A 1 -7.44 18.41 -22.16
N ILE A 2 -6.33 17.96 -21.57
CA ILE A 2 -6.35 17.09 -20.39
C ILE A 2 -6.72 17.99 -19.21
N SER A 3 -7.71 17.60 -18.40
CA SER A 3 -8.13 18.44 -17.27
C SER A 3 -6.99 18.55 -16.24
N GLU A 4 -6.82 19.69 -15.57
CA GLU A 4 -5.83 19.85 -14.49
C GLU A 4 -6.00 18.79 -13.38
N ASN A 5 -7.23 18.28 -13.16
CA ASN A 5 -7.49 17.18 -12.25
C ASN A 5 -6.85 15.87 -12.72
N THR A 6 -6.86 15.59 -14.03
CA THR A 6 -6.22 14.42 -14.62
C THR A 6 -4.69 14.51 -14.54
N VAL A 7 -4.11 15.70 -14.71
CA VAL A 7 -2.65 15.91 -14.57
C VAL A 7 -2.20 15.69 -13.13
N LYS A 8 -2.96 16.17 -12.14
CA LYS A 8 -2.67 15.91 -10.72
C LYS A 8 -2.83 14.43 -10.33
N GLU A 9 -3.79 13.71 -10.90
CA GLU A 9 -3.95 12.27 -10.67
C GLU A 9 -2.76 11.46 -11.22
N LEU A 10 -2.17 11.89 -12.35
CA LEU A 10 -1.02 11.21 -12.97
C LEU A 10 0.27 11.31 -12.15
N SER A 11 0.44 12.36 -11.31
CA SER A 11 1.61 12.49 -10.43
C SER A 11 1.45 11.79 -9.07
N ILE A 12 0.21 11.56 -8.62
CA ILE A 12 -0.07 10.98 -7.29
C ILE A 12 0.15 9.47 -7.27
N ILE A 13 -0.25 8.76 -8.33
CA ILE A 13 -0.13 7.29 -8.39
C ILE A 13 1.35 6.85 -8.33
N PRO A 14 2.29 7.43 -9.09
CA PRO A 14 3.71 7.11 -8.97
C PRO A 14 4.28 7.36 -7.57
N HIS A 15 3.85 8.46 -6.92
CA HIS A 15 4.28 8.79 -5.56
C HIS A 15 3.83 7.72 -4.54
N PHE A 16 2.54 7.37 -4.53
CA PHE A 16 2.04 6.32 -3.65
C PHE A 16 2.60 4.93 -3.99
N SER A 17 2.94 4.67 -5.26
CA SER A 17 3.62 3.43 -5.66
C SER A 17 4.98 3.32 -4.98
N LYS A 18 5.77 4.41 -5.00
CA LYS A 18 7.07 4.45 -4.33
C LYS A 18 6.95 4.23 -2.81
N ILE A 19 5.95 4.84 -2.18
CA ILE A 19 5.67 4.61 -0.74
C ILE A 19 5.36 3.13 -0.48
N CYS A 20 4.52 2.52 -1.32
CA CYS A 20 4.21 1.08 -1.19
C CYS A 20 5.48 0.23 -1.32
N GLU A 21 6.38 0.53 -2.24
CA GLU A 21 7.64 -0.20 -2.42
C GLU A 21 8.53 -0.12 -1.17
N ILE A 22 8.69 1.07 -0.59
CA ILE A 22 9.46 1.28 0.65
C ILE A 22 8.85 0.47 1.80
N VAL A 23 7.54 0.59 1.99
CA VAL A 23 6.81 -0.13 3.04
C VAL A 23 6.94 -1.64 2.90
N LEU A 24 6.72 -2.17 1.69
CA LEU A 24 6.79 -3.61 1.45
C LEU A 24 8.22 -4.13 1.68
N HIS A 25 9.24 -3.35 1.32
CA HIS A 25 10.63 -3.69 1.58
C HIS A 25 10.92 -3.72 3.08
N GLU A 26 10.58 -2.66 3.82
CA GLU A 26 10.84 -2.57 5.26
C GLU A 26 10.13 -3.70 6.03
N ILE A 27 8.88 -4.01 5.67
CA ILE A 27 8.13 -5.10 6.29
C ILE A 27 8.81 -6.45 6.05
N ARG A 28 9.26 -6.71 4.81
CA ARG A 28 9.97 -7.95 4.46
C ARG A 28 11.26 -8.09 5.26
N GLU A 29 12.04 -7.03 5.38
CA GLU A 29 13.32 -7.06 6.11
C GLU A 29 13.13 -7.15 7.63
N THR A 30 12.21 -6.37 8.20
CA THR A 30 12.03 -6.27 9.65
C THR A 30 11.33 -7.48 10.25
N PHE A 31 10.37 -8.06 9.53
CA PHE A 31 9.48 -9.10 10.07
C PHE A 31 9.61 -10.45 9.38
N ASP A 32 10.52 -10.58 8.39
CA ASP A 32 10.75 -11.82 7.62
C ASP A 32 9.46 -12.35 6.96
N ILE A 33 8.63 -11.43 6.43
CA ILE A 33 7.35 -11.76 5.78
C ILE A 33 7.53 -11.83 4.27
N GLU A 34 7.58 -13.04 3.71
CA GLU A 34 7.71 -13.19 2.26
C GLU A 34 6.46 -12.73 1.48
N THR A 35 5.27 -12.89 2.08
CA THR A 35 3.99 -12.67 1.39
C THR A 35 3.29 -11.42 1.91
N CYS A 36 3.63 -10.27 1.31
CA CYS A 36 2.97 -8.99 1.52
C CYS A 36 2.71 -8.26 0.20
N PHE A 37 1.57 -7.56 0.11
CA PHE A 37 1.13 -6.82 -1.07
C PHE A 37 0.52 -5.47 -0.68
N ALA A 38 0.55 -4.53 -1.61
CA ALA A 38 -0.11 -3.23 -1.47
C ALA A 38 -0.91 -2.90 -2.73
N PHE A 39 -2.08 -2.28 -2.57
CA PHE A 39 -2.91 -1.81 -3.69
C PHE A 39 -3.32 -0.36 -3.51
N ILE A 40 -3.10 0.43 -4.54
CA ILE A 40 -3.63 1.79 -4.62
C ILE A 40 -5.02 1.71 -5.24
N LYS A 41 -6.04 2.17 -4.51
CA LYS A 41 -7.45 2.15 -4.92
C LYS A 41 -8.01 3.57 -4.91
N LYS A 42 -9.03 3.83 -5.72
CA LYS A 42 -9.78 5.09 -5.61
C LYS A 42 -10.59 5.12 -4.32
N ASN A 43 -10.58 6.25 -3.63
CA ASN A 43 -11.32 6.48 -2.38
C ASN A 43 -12.16 7.77 -2.50
N LYS A 44 -13.38 7.76 -1.96
CA LYS A 44 -14.30 8.91 -2.05
C LYS A 44 -13.80 10.15 -1.30
N TYR A 45 -13.00 9.98 -0.25
CA TYR A 45 -12.62 11.04 0.68
C TYR A 45 -11.24 11.65 0.37
N THR A 46 -10.25 10.81 0.08
CA THR A 46 -8.86 11.22 -0.21
C THR A 46 -8.49 11.10 -1.68
N ARG A 47 -9.45 10.79 -2.57
CA ARG A 47 -9.25 10.35 -3.97
C ARG A 47 -8.54 9.01 -4.12
N PHE A 48 -7.57 8.70 -3.25
CA PHE A 48 -6.84 7.43 -3.23
C PHE A 48 -6.72 6.86 -1.82
N ALA A 49 -6.70 5.54 -1.73
CA ALA A 49 -6.40 4.78 -0.54
C ALA A 49 -5.37 3.70 -0.87
N ILE A 50 -4.59 3.29 0.14
CA ILE A 50 -3.63 2.19 0.02
C ILE A 50 -4.15 1.04 0.90
N ASP A 51 -4.24 -0.14 0.32
CA ASP A 51 -4.67 -1.36 1.01
C ASP A 51 -3.48 -2.32 1.11
N PHE A 52 -2.98 -2.54 2.32
CA PHE A 52 -1.89 -3.45 2.61
C PHE A 52 -2.44 -4.80 3.05
N HIS A 53 -1.86 -5.84 2.47
CA HIS A 53 -2.19 -7.22 2.73
C HIS A 53 -0.94 -7.97 3.16
N TYR A 54 -0.98 -8.65 4.30
CA TYR A 54 0.15 -9.43 4.83
C TYR A 54 -0.36 -10.71 5.52
N ASP A 55 0.46 -11.75 5.51
CA ASP A 55 0.25 -12.97 6.30
C ASP A 55 1.22 -12.93 7.48
N ILE A 56 0.70 -12.52 8.65
CA ILE A 56 1.48 -12.41 9.88
C ILE A 56 0.65 -12.85 11.08
N SER A 57 1.30 -13.39 12.11
CA SER A 57 0.62 -13.68 13.36
C SER A 57 0.09 -12.39 14.02
N GLU A 58 -1.06 -12.48 14.68
CA GLU A 58 -1.71 -11.37 15.39
C GLU A 58 -0.76 -10.62 16.35
N ALA A 59 0.20 -11.32 16.96
CA ALA A 59 1.18 -10.74 17.89
C ALA A 59 2.09 -9.66 17.26
N TYR A 60 2.29 -9.69 15.94
CA TYR A 60 3.15 -8.74 15.22
C TYR A 60 2.35 -7.73 14.37
N LYS A 61 1.03 -7.91 14.26
CA LYS A 61 0.13 -7.09 13.44
C LYS A 61 0.23 -5.60 13.78
N ILE A 62 0.12 -5.26 15.07
CA ILE A 62 0.23 -3.87 15.53
C ILE A 62 1.58 -3.25 15.15
N ARG A 63 2.68 -4.02 15.27
CA ARG A 63 4.02 -3.53 14.93
C ARG A 63 4.16 -3.25 13.44
N VAL A 64 3.60 -4.12 12.59
CA VAL A 64 3.57 -3.90 11.14
C VAL A 64 2.76 -2.64 10.81
N GLU A 65 1.56 -2.48 11.37
CA GLU A 65 0.71 -1.32 11.13
C GLU A 65 1.41 -0.02 11.56
N THR A 66 2.12 -0.02 12.68
CA THR A 66 2.96 1.12 13.12
C THR A 66 4.06 1.46 12.12
N VAL A 67 4.81 0.47 11.63
CA VAL A 67 5.86 0.71 10.61
C VAL A 67 5.27 1.30 9.34
N ILE A 68 4.11 0.82 8.90
CA ILE A 68 3.40 1.36 7.73
C ILE A 68 3.04 2.82 7.96
N ASP A 69 2.41 3.14 9.09
CA ASP A 69 1.99 4.49 9.42
C ASP A 69 3.18 5.46 9.50
N GLU A 70 4.31 5.05 10.11
CA GLU A 70 5.52 5.86 10.23
C GLU A 70 6.14 6.20 8.86
N ILE A 71 6.28 5.19 7.99
CA ILE A 71 6.81 5.39 6.64
C ILE A 71 5.87 6.28 5.82
N VAL A 72 4.56 6.01 5.84
CA VAL A 72 3.60 6.81 5.07
C VAL A 72 3.62 8.27 5.55
N GLN A 73 3.70 8.53 6.86
CA GLN A 73 3.78 9.90 7.38
C GLN A 73 5.09 10.60 7.00
N THR A 74 6.20 9.86 6.96
CA THR A 74 7.53 10.39 6.62
C THR A 74 7.68 10.63 5.12
N GLU A 75 7.23 9.71 4.26
CA GLU A 75 7.44 9.83 2.81
C GLU A 75 6.34 10.66 2.12
N ASN A 76 5.24 10.96 2.81
CA ASN A 76 4.08 11.64 2.23
C ASN A 76 3.90 13.09 2.72
N HIS A 77 4.91 13.93 2.52
CA HIS A 77 4.86 15.35 2.88
C HIS A 77 4.04 16.22 1.91
N ASP A 78 3.97 15.85 0.63
CA ASP A 78 3.43 16.70 -0.44
C ASP A 78 1.93 16.48 -0.70
N TYR A 79 1.35 15.41 -0.16
CA TYR A 79 -0.04 15.03 -0.39
C TYR A 79 -0.79 14.79 0.91
N LYS A 80 -2.12 14.92 0.87
CA LYS A 80 -2.95 14.43 1.98
C LYS A 80 -2.67 12.94 2.17
N VAL A 81 -2.44 12.54 3.42
CA VAL A 81 -2.21 11.13 3.80
C VAL A 81 -3.35 10.28 3.22
N PRO A 82 -3.03 9.25 2.40
CA PRO A 82 -4.06 8.38 1.87
C PRO A 82 -4.73 7.61 3.03
N TYR A 83 -5.99 7.23 2.87
CA TYR A 83 -6.56 6.26 3.80
C TYR A 83 -5.81 4.94 3.65
N ILE A 84 -5.32 4.40 4.77
CA ILE A 84 -4.61 3.13 4.83
C ILE A 84 -5.60 2.07 5.32
N TYR A 85 -5.67 0.95 4.61
CA TYR A 85 -6.41 -0.23 5.00
C TYR A 85 -5.46 -1.38 5.24
N PHE A 86 -5.77 -2.19 6.24
CA PHE A 86 -5.03 -3.39 6.56
C PHE A 86 -5.97 -4.57 6.45
N SER A 87 -5.51 -5.65 5.83
CA SER A 87 -6.26 -6.90 5.84
C SER A 87 -5.39 -8.13 5.73
N GLU A 88 -5.81 -9.19 6.41
CA GLU A 88 -5.13 -10.48 6.34
C GLU A 88 -5.22 -11.07 4.94
N LEU A 89 -4.10 -11.66 4.49
CA LEU A 89 -4.06 -12.49 3.30
C LEU A 89 -4.78 -13.81 3.56
N ASP A 90 -5.96 -13.96 2.96
CA ASP A 90 -6.54 -15.28 2.79
C ASP A 90 -5.95 -15.96 1.54
N HIS A 91 -5.79 -17.28 1.55
CA HIS A 91 -5.21 -18.04 0.43
C HIS A 91 -5.95 -17.85 -0.91
N LYS A 92 -7.24 -17.52 -0.92
CA LYS A 92 -7.99 -17.25 -2.16
C LYS A 92 -7.62 -15.87 -2.72
N LYS A 93 -7.44 -14.87 -1.86
CA LYS A 93 -6.94 -13.54 -2.22
C LYS A 93 -5.51 -13.64 -2.68
N GLU A 94 -4.62 -14.31 -1.96
CA GLU A 94 -3.22 -14.48 -2.34
C GLU A 94 -3.07 -15.01 -3.77
N LYS A 95 -3.73 -16.14 -4.10
CA LYS A 95 -3.67 -16.73 -5.44
C LYS A 95 -4.16 -15.77 -6.52
N LYS A 96 -5.24 -15.04 -6.25
CA LYS A 96 -5.79 -14.05 -7.18
C LYS A 96 -4.83 -12.87 -7.37
N LEU A 97 -4.20 -12.40 -6.29
CA LEU A 97 -3.26 -11.29 -6.29
C LEU A 97 -1.95 -11.65 -7.00
N ARG A 98 -1.37 -12.84 -6.74
CA ARG A 98 -0.20 -13.35 -7.48
C ARG A 98 -0.47 -13.45 -8.98
N THR A 99 -1.64 -13.97 -9.37
CA THR A 99 -2.03 -14.06 -10.80
C THR A 99 -2.17 -12.68 -11.47
N LEU A 100 -2.55 -11.64 -10.73
CA LEU A 100 -2.61 -10.27 -11.23
C LEU A 100 -1.21 -9.64 -11.38
N TYR A 101 -0.28 -10.00 -10.51
CA TYR A 101 1.10 -9.53 -10.54
C TYR A 101 1.90 -10.19 -11.67
N ASP A 102 1.84 -11.52 -11.81
CA ASP A 102 2.59 -12.28 -12.83
C ASP A 102 2.12 -12.00 -14.28
N LYS A 103 1.04 -11.24 -14.47
CA LYS A 103 0.47 -10.88 -15.77
C LYS A 103 0.82 -9.47 -16.24
N ASN A 104 1.53 -8.68 -15.45
CA ASN A 104 2.05 -7.36 -15.83
C ASN A 104 3.58 -7.36 -15.79
#